data_AF-C0FYM5-F1
#
_entry.id   AF-C0FYM5-F1
#
_cell.length_a   1.000
_cell.length_b   1.000
_cell.length_c   1.000
_cell.angle_alpha   90.00
_cell.angle_beta   90.00
_cell.angle_gamma   90.00
#
_symmetry.space_group_name_H-M   'P 1'
#
loop_
_entity.id
_entity.type
_entity.pdbx_description
1 polymer ?
#
loop_
_entity_poly.entity_id
_entity_poly.type
_entity_poly.pdbx_seq_one_letter_code
_entity_poly.pdbx_strand_id
1 'polypeptide(L)'
;MNKVDFLIFYDHVVKEIGMRLQNEYRQFRFCDNPTSLYEEYLNQKTMLRILYEKKEGENKTLLDRHKVCACMTVAIIKVRLISGDIQTDKDFTLSSASRVNEQLAFMSAWELFLGFIRLHKEETNKNYKLPDTYHNESFLDTITRSLFMANQLNSLSTPLIANIFFLLEKYFEVEEQKSIKNELDVKK
;
A
#
# COMPACT_ATOMS: atom_id res chain seq x y z
N MET A 1 9.67 -11.05 0.68
CA MET A 1 9.61 -10.76 2.13
C MET A 1 9.50 -12.06 2.90
N ASN A 2 10.54 -12.37 3.69
CA ASN A 2 10.52 -13.44 4.68
C ASN A 2 9.89 -12.93 6.00
N LYS A 3 9.83 -13.77 7.05
CA LYS A 3 9.25 -13.39 8.34
C LYS A 3 10.02 -12.26 9.05
N VAL A 4 11.35 -12.26 8.98
CA VAL A 4 12.21 -11.25 9.62
C VAL A 4 12.00 -9.89 8.95
N ASP A 5 12.07 -9.85 7.62
CA ASP A 5 11.80 -8.64 6.84
C ASP A 5 10.39 -8.09 7.14
N PHE A 6 9.40 -8.98 7.26
CA PHE A 6 8.03 -8.60 7.57
C PHE A 6 7.91 -7.94 8.94
N LEU A 7 8.55 -8.48 9.97
CA LEU A 7 8.49 -7.89 11.31
C LEU A 7 9.15 -6.51 11.34
N ILE A 8 10.30 -6.36 10.68
CA ILE A 8 10.97 -5.06 10.55
C ILE A 8 10.04 -4.06 9.85
N PHE A 9 9.44 -4.45 8.72
CA PHE A 9 8.48 -3.62 8.00
C PHE A 9 7.26 -3.28 8.87
N TYR A 10 6.73 -4.24 9.60
CA TYR A 10 5.57 -4.04 10.45
C TYR A 10 5.87 -3.00 11.54
N ASP A 11 6.97 -3.17 12.27
CA ASP A 11 7.32 -2.31 13.41
C ASP A 11 7.65 -0.88 12.97
N HIS A 12 8.40 -0.71 11.87
CA HIS A 12 8.89 0.60 11.43
C HIS A 12 7.96 1.32 10.45
N VAL A 13 6.97 0.62 9.89
CA VAL A 13 6.06 1.23 8.90
C VAL A 13 4.62 1.09 9.33
N VAL A 14 4.10 -0.14 9.41
CA VAL A 14 2.66 -0.37 9.67
C VAL A 14 2.27 0.20 11.03
N LYS A 15 3.05 -0.11 12.06
CA LYS A 15 2.79 0.33 13.43
C LYS A 15 2.98 1.85 13.57
N GLU A 16 4.03 2.43 13.01
CA GLU A 16 4.24 3.88 13.07
C GLU A 16 3.10 4.66 12.38
N ILE A 17 2.71 4.25 11.17
CA ILE A 17 1.59 4.86 10.44
C ILE A 17 0.29 4.65 11.22
N GLY A 18 0.05 3.45 11.74
CA GLY A 18 -1.15 3.13 12.52
C GLY A 18 -1.29 3.97 13.78
N MET A 19 -0.20 4.14 14.52
CA MET A 19 -0.15 5.01 15.70
C MET A 19 -0.34 6.49 15.34
N ARG A 20 0.22 6.94 14.21
CA ARG A 20 -0.03 8.31 13.70
C ARG A 20 -1.51 8.52 13.38
N LEU A 21 -2.16 7.59 12.69
CA LEU A 21 -3.59 7.66 12.38
C LEU A 21 -4.45 7.65 13.65
N GLN A 22 -4.11 6.84 14.65
CA GLN A 22 -4.77 6.89 15.96
C GLN A 22 -4.66 8.26 16.63
N ASN A 23 -3.50 8.92 16.54
CA ASN A 23 -3.30 10.25 17.13
C ASN A 23 -4.07 11.35 16.39
N GLU A 24 -4.19 11.22 15.06
CA GLU A 24 -4.95 12.13 14.20
C GLU A 24 -6.46 11.96 14.39
N TYR A 25 -6.92 10.72 14.49
CA TYR A 25 -8.32 10.35 14.64
C TYR A 25 -8.56 9.69 15.99
N ARG A 26 -8.81 10.52 17.02
CA ARG A 26 -8.96 10.09 18.43
C ARG A 26 -10.03 9.03 18.67
N GLN A 27 -11.01 8.94 17.78
CA GLN A 27 -12.08 7.95 17.81
C GLN A 27 -11.65 6.54 17.35
N PHE A 28 -10.41 6.37 16.89
CA PHE A 28 -9.87 5.08 16.48
C PHE A 28 -8.73 4.62 17.37
N ARG A 29 -8.56 3.30 17.45
CA ARG A 29 -7.47 2.63 18.13
C ARG A 29 -6.73 1.73 17.16
N PHE A 30 -5.41 1.79 17.19
CA PHE A 30 -4.54 0.83 16.54
C PHE A 30 -4.46 -0.44 17.38
N CYS A 31 -4.80 -1.56 16.78
CA CYS A 31 -4.73 -2.89 17.35
C CYS A 31 -3.45 -3.56 16.88
N ASP A 32 -2.46 -3.68 17.77
CA ASP A 32 -1.18 -4.31 17.45
C ASP A 32 -1.36 -5.83 17.23
N ASN A 33 -1.30 -6.27 15.97
CA ASN A 33 -1.51 -7.67 15.59
C ASN A 33 -0.66 -8.07 14.35
N PRO A 34 0.67 -8.20 14.52
CA PRO A 34 1.56 -8.63 13.43
C PRO A 34 1.28 -10.06 12.97
N THR A 35 0.81 -10.93 13.87
CA THR A 35 0.55 -12.34 13.57
C THR A 35 -0.56 -12.51 12.55
N SER A 36 -1.74 -11.94 12.81
CA SER A 36 -2.86 -12.06 11.86
C SER A 36 -2.56 -11.35 10.54
N LEU A 37 -1.81 -10.24 10.57
CA LEU A 37 -1.38 -9.58 9.33
C LEU A 37 -0.44 -10.47 8.51
N TYR A 38 0.54 -11.12 9.13
CA TYR A 38 1.46 -12.00 8.43
C TYR A 38 0.74 -13.21 7.82
N GLU A 39 -0.16 -13.83 8.58
CA GLU A 39 -0.98 -14.94 8.11
C GLU A 39 -1.83 -14.54 6.91
N GLU A 40 -2.53 -13.40 6.97
CA GLU A 40 -3.34 -12.95 5.85
C GLU A 40 -2.48 -12.56 4.64
N TYR A 41 -1.29 -11.97 4.85
CA TYR A 41 -0.34 -11.73 3.77
C TYR A 41 0.10 -13.04 3.09
N LEU A 42 0.37 -14.11 3.86
CA LEU A 42 0.69 -15.42 3.30
C LEU A 42 -0.49 -16.03 2.54
N ASN A 43 -1.72 -15.83 3.03
CA ASN A 43 -2.94 -16.25 2.33
C ASN A 43 -3.03 -15.55 0.96
N GLN A 44 -2.89 -14.22 0.93
CA GLN A 44 -2.92 -13.43 -0.30
C GLN A 44 -1.83 -13.84 -1.28
N LYS A 45 -0.61 -14.06 -0.78
CA LYS A 45 0.52 -14.54 -1.58
C LYS A 45 0.26 -15.92 -2.18
N THR A 46 -0.35 -16.82 -1.42
CA THR A 46 -0.66 -18.19 -1.86
C THR A 46 -1.75 -18.18 -2.93
N MET A 47 -2.85 -17.46 -2.70
CA MET A 47 -3.92 -17.30 -3.70
C MET A 47 -3.41 -16.72 -5.02
N LEU A 48 -2.56 -15.68 -4.93
CA LEU A 48 -2.01 -15.05 -6.13
C LEU A 48 -1.09 -15.98 -6.92
N ARG A 49 -0.33 -16.84 -6.23
CA ARG A 49 0.51 -17.86 -6.88
C ARG A 49 -0.31 -18.91 -7.62
N ILE A 50 -1.41 -19.36 -7.03
CA ILE A 50 -2.35 -20.31 -7.67
C ILE A 50 -2.95 -19.67 -8.92
N LEU A 51 -3.39 -18.41 -8.83
CA LEU A 51 -3.98 -17.69 -9.97
C LEU A 51 -3.01 -17.57 -11.16
N TYR A 52 -1.72 -17.34 -10.89
CA TYR A 52 -0.71 -17.10 -11.92
C TYR A 52 0.03 -18.36 -12.37
N GLU A 53 -0.43 -19.57 -12.04
CA GLU A 53 0.18 -20.86 -12.43
C GLU A 53 0.85 -20.80 -13.81
N LYS A 54 2.17 -20.58 -13.80
CA LYS A 54 3.02 -20.67 -14.99
C LYS A 54 3.45 -22.12 -15.17
N LYS A 55 3.52 -22.55 -16.43
CA LYS A 55 3.97 -23.89 -16.84
C LYS A 55 5.22 -24.33 -16.07
N GLU A 56 5.31 -25.63 -15.78
CA GLU A 56 6.45 -26.22 -15.07
C GLU A 56 7.80 -25.77 -15.66
N GLY A 57 8.70 -25.27 -14.80
CA GLY A 57 10.09 -24.94 -15.18
C GLY A 57 10.53 -23.50 -14.90
N GLU A 58 9.62 -22.53 -14.74
CA GLU A 58 9.98 -21.17 -14.34
C GLU A 58 10.20 -21.05 -12.82
N ASN A 59 11.19 -20.24 -12.43
CA ASN A 59 11.65 -20.06 -11.05
C ASN A 59 10.48 -19.72 -10.10
N LYS A 60 9.98 -20.73 -9.38
CA LYS A 60 8.68 -20.76 -8.66
C LYS A 60 8.57 -19.82 -7.44
N THR A 61 9.62 -19.08 -7.12
CA THR A 61 9.87 -18.67 -5.73
C THR A 61 9.48 -17.23 -5.39
N LEU A 62 9.47 -16.29 -6.33
CA LEU A 62 9.33 -14.86 -5.99
C LEU A 62 8.21 -14.17 -6.77
N LEU A 63 7.24 -13.61 -6.03
CA LEU A 63 6.36 -12.57 -6.55
C LEU A 63 7.20 -11.31 -6.79
N ASP A 64 6.93 -10.58 -7.88
CA ASP A 64 7.55 -9.27 -8.07
C ASP A 64 7.09 -8.26 -7.00
N ARG A 65 7.79 -7.13 -6.94
CA ARG A 65 7.53 -6.03 -5.98
C ARG A 65 6.09 -5.54 -5.99
N HIS A 66 5.45 -5.43 -7.15
CA HIS A 66 4.07 -4.92 -7.27
C HIS A 66 3.08 -5.89 -6.65
N LYS A 67 3.26 -7.18 -6.94
CA LYS A 67 2.46 -8.27 -6.38
C LYS A 67 2.64 -8.36 -4.86
N VAL A 68 3.86 -8.18 -4.35
CA VAL A 68 4.10 -8.14 -2.90
C VAL A 68 3.35 -6.97 -2.25
N CYS A 69 3.43 -5.76 -2.82
CA CYS A 69 2.73 -4.58 -2.29
C CYS A 69 1.21 -4.73 -2.34
N ALA A 70 0.69 -5.36 -3.39
CA ALA A 70 -0.73 -5.66 -3.52
C ALA A 70 -1.22 -6.67 -2.46
N CYS A 71 -0.48 -7.77 -2.25
CA CYS A 71 -0.79 -8.73 -1.19
C CYS A 71 -0.81 -8.05 0.18
N MET A 72 0.15 -7.15 0.45
CA MET A 72 0.20 -6.40 1.72
C MET A 72 -1.00 -5.46 1.87
N THR A 73 -1.35 -4.72 0.81
CA THR A 73 -2.50 -3.81 0.80
C THR A 73 -3.77 -4.55 1.19
N VAL A 74 -4.05 -5.67 0.52
CA VAL A 74 -5.26 -6.48 0.79
C VAL A 74 -5.22 -7.07 2.21
N ALA A 75 -4.07 -7.53 2.68
CA ALA A 75 -3.93 -8.11 4.01
C ALA A 75 -4.25 -7.09 5.11
N ILE A 76 -3.72 -5.86 5.02
CA ILE A 76 -4.01 -4.80 6.00
C ILE A 76 -5.49 -4.44 5.99
N ILE A 77 -6.10 -4.30 4.80
CA ILE A 77 -7.54 -3.98 4.67
C ILE A 77 -8.40 -5.06 5.34
N LYS A 78 -8.06 -6.33 5.17
CA LYS A 78 -8.82 -7.45 5.73
C LYS A 78 -8.63 -7.62 7.23
N VAL A 79 -7.41 -7.46 7.74
CA VAL A 79 -7.12 -7.63 9.17
C VAL A 79 -7.66 -6.46 9.99
N ARG A 80 -7.84 -5.29 9.37
CA ARG A 80 -8.43 -4.10 10.01
C ARG A 80 -7.74 -3.73 11.32
N LEU A 81 -6.46 -3.38 11.24
CA LEU A 81 -5.64 -3.01 12.40
C LEU A 81 -6.09 -1.71 13.08
N ILE A 82 -7.01 -0.95 12.50
CA ILE A 82 -7.59 0.25 13.12
C ILE A 82 -9.08 0.00 13.35
N SER A 83 -9.52 0.10 14.59
CA SER A 83 -10.92 -0.09 14.99
C SER A 83 -11.46 1.12 15.73
N GLY A 84 -12.78 1.30 15.72
CA GLY A 84 -13.44 2.35 16.50
C GLY A 84 -13.29 2.11 18.00
N ASP A 85 -13.13 3.19 18.77
CA ASP A 85 -13.14 3.11 20.23
C ASP A 85 -14.58 2.82 20.71
N ILE A 86 -14.84 1.57 21.12
CA ILE A 86 -16.14 1.10 21.61
C ILE A 86 -16.60 1.88 22.86
N GLN A 87 -15.68 2.56 23.55
CA GLN A 87 -16.01 3.28 24.78
C GLN A 87 -16.67 4.65 24.55
N THR A 88 -16.62 5.20 23.33
CA THR A 88 -17.17 6.53 23.03
C THR A 88 -17.96 6.54 21.72
N ASP A 89 -19.29 6.58 21.82
CA ASP A 89 -20.21 6.82 20.69
C ASP A 89 -20.17 8.27 20.15
N LYS A 90 -19.27 9.10 20.68
CA LYS A 90 -19.11 10.50 20.27
C LYS A 90 -18.06 10.55 19.15
N ASP A 91 -18.43 11.22 18.05
CA ASP A 91 -17.55 11.60 16.92
C ASP A 91 -17.33 10.56 15.82
N PHE A 92 -18.20 9.54 15.70
CA PHE A 92 -18.19 8.64 14.54
C PHE A 92 -18.66 9.38 13.26
N THR A 93 -17.70 9.89 12.50
CA THR A 93 -17.94 10.35 11.13
C THR A 93 -17.79 9.16 10.18
N LEU A 94 -18.89 8.75 9.54
CA LEU A 94 -18.93 7.63 8.58
C LEU A 94 -17.88 7.81 7.47
N SER A 95 -17.55 9.05 7.10
CA SER A 95 -16.53 9.38 6.10
C SER A 95 -15.10 9.03 6.52
N SER A 96 -14.79 9.05 7.82
CA SER A 96 -13.45 8.80 8.36
C SER A 96 -13.30 7.33 8.78
N ALA A 97 -14.33 6.78 9.41
CA ALA A 97 -14.37 5.37 9.82
C ALA A 97 -14.39 4.39 8.66
N SER A 98 -14.93 4.82 7.52
CA SER A 98 -14.95 4.00 6.31
C SER A 98 -13.56 3.78 5.71
N ARG A 99 -12.60 4.71 5.86
CA ARG A 99 -11.39 4.71 5.02
C ARG A 99 -10.07 4.57 5.76
N VAL A 100 -10.07 4.60 7.09
CA VAL A 100 -8.84 4.64 7.88
C VAL A 100 -7.95 3.39 7.70
N ASN A 101 -8.54 2.20 7.52
CA ASN A 101 -7.78 0.98 7.27
C ASN A 101 -7.23 0.92 5.84
N GLU A 102 -7.99 1.42 4.87
CA GLU A 102 -7.57 1.55 3.48
C GLU A 102 -6.45 2.57 3.33
N GLN A 103 -6.49 3.65 4.13
CA GLN A 103 -5.39 4.62 4.23
C GLN A 103 -4.15 3.98 4.85
N LEU A 104 -4.27 3.29 5.99
CA LEU A 104 -3.17 2.52 6.58
C LEU A 104 -2.57 1.54 5.56
N ALA A 105 -3.43 0.80 4.86
CA ALA A 105 -3.02 -0.19 3.88
C ALA A 105 -2.23 0.42 2.72
N PHE A 106 -2.79 1.45 2.08
CA PHE A 106 -2.13 2.09 0.94
C PHE A 106 -0.83 2.76 1.36
N MET A 107 -0.80 3.51 2.47
CA MET A 107 0.40 4.19 2.93
C MET A 107 1.51 3.20 3.34
N SER A 108 1.16 2.10 4.00
CA SER A 108 2.14 1.08 4.38
C SER A 108 2.70 0.36 3.15
N ALA A 109 1.83 -0.01 2.21
CA ALA A 109 2.24 -0.65 0.97
C ALA A 109 3.01 0.33 0.05
N TRP A 110 2.74 1.63 0.15
CA TRP A 110 3.49 2.68 -0.54
C TRP A 110 4.93 2.77 -0.03
N GLU A 111 5.14 2.83 1.28
CA GLU A 111 6.50 2.82 1.85
C GLU A 111 7.25 1.52 1.51
N LEU A 112 6.57 0.38 1.53
CA LEU A 112 7.13 -0.90 1.07
C LEU A 112 7.55 -0.83 -0.41
N PHE A 113 6.69 -0.26 -1.25
CA PHE A 113 6.95 -0.08 -2.67
C PHE A 113 8.15 0.85 -2.91
N LEU A 114 8.20 2.00 -2.24
CA LEU A 114 9.34 2.91 -2.32
C LEU A 114 10.64 2.24 -1.86
N GLY A 115 10.59 1.42 -0.81
CA GLY A 115 11.72 0.60 -0.38
C GLY A 115 12.25 -0.31 -1.49
N PHE A 116 11.36 -0.97 -2.25
CA PHE A 116 11.78 -1.78 -3.41
C PHE A 116 12.40 -0.94 -4.53
N ILE A 117 11.82 0.22 -4.86
CA ILE A 117 12.33 1.08 -5.92
C ILE A 117 13.71 1.63 -5.56
N ARG A 118 13.87 2.12 -4.34
CA ARG A 118 15.14 2.64 -3.80
C ARG A 118 16.24 1.58 -3.83
N LEU A 119 15.91 0.35 -3.40
CA LEU A 119 16.84 -0.78 -3.45
C LEU A 119 17.23 -1.14 -4.89
N HIS A 120 16.27 -1.19 -5.81
CA HIS A 120 16.50 -1.57 -7.20
C HIS A 120 17.31 -0.53 -7.99
N LYS A 121 17.09 0.77 -7.72
CA LYS A 121 17.77 1.87 -8.40
C LYS A 121 19.04 2.34 -7.67
N GLU A 122 19.38 1.73 -6.53
CA GLU A 122 20.48 2.18 -5.65
C GLU A 122 20.34 3.65 -5.21
N GLU A 123 19.10 4.12 -5.05
CA GLU A 123 18.76 5.51 -4.72
C GLU A 123 18.33 5.62 -3.25
N THR A 124 19.00 6.47 -2.46
CA THR A 124 18.65 6.63 -1.03
C THR A 124 17.68 7.79 -0.76
N ASN A 125 17.75 8.88 -1.53
CA ASN A 125 17.12 10.16 -1.17
C ASN A 125 16.11 10.71 -2.19
N LYS A 126 15.66 9.90 -3.16
CA LYS A 126 14.71 10.40 -4.16
C LYS A 126 13.31 10.56 -3.56
N ASN A 127 12.76 11.76 -3.75
CA ASN A 127 11.43 12.11 -3.28
C ASN A 127 10.39 11.74 -4.34
N TYR A 128 9.87 10.52 -4.25
CA TYR A 128 8.82 10.02 -5.11
C TYR A 128 7.46 10.58 -4.68
N LYS A 129 6.80 11.32 -5.58
CA LYS A 129 5.48 11.92 -5.34
C LYS A 129 4.38 11.15 -6.04
N LEU A 130 3.22 11.04 -5.38
CA LEU A 130 2.02 10.50 -6.02
C LEU A 130 1.56 11.40 -7.18
N PRO A 131 0.86 10.86 -8.19
CA PRO A 131 0.31 11.65 -9.29
C PRO A 131 -0.66 12.73 -8.81
N ASP A 132 -0.71 13.84 -9.54
CA ASP A 132 -1.78 14.84 -9.37
C ASP A 132 -3.12 14.27 -9.85
N THR A 133 -4.22 14.76 -9.28
CA THR A 133 -5.58 14.42 -9.75
C THR A 133 -6.31 15.67 -10.24
N TYR A 134 -7.24 15.49 -11.19
CA TYR A 134 -7.98 16.59 -11.83
C TYR A 134 -9.13 17.15 -10.96
N HIS A 135 -9.45 16.51 -9.85
CA HIS A 135 -10.47 16.95 -8.90
C HIS A 135 -9.80 17.32 -7.57
N ASN A 136 -10.44 18.17 -6.76
CA ASN A 136 -9.85 18.81 -5.56
C ASN A 136 -9.44 17.85 -4.42
N GLU A 137 -9.29 16.55 -4.68
CA GLU A 137 -8.82 15.56 -3.72
C GLU A 137 -7.44 15.01 -4.11
N SER A 138 -6.65 14.65 -3.11
CA SER A 138 -5.33 14.03 -3.36
C SER A 138 -5.47 12.63 -3.96
N PHE A 139 -4.43 12.13 -4.62
CA PHE A 139 -4.39 10.73 -5.09
C PHE A 139 -4.63 9.76 -3.94
N LEU A 140 -4.06 10.04 -2.77
CA LEU A 140 -4.24 9.23 -1.57
C LEU A 140 -5.73 9.15 -1.17
N ASP A 141 -6.46 10.26 -1.20
CA ASP A 141 -7.87 10.25 -0.86
C ASP A 141 -8.70 9.48 -1.93
N THR A 142 -8.37 9.66 -3.20
CA THR A 142 -9.04 8.97 -4.32
C THR A 142 -8.84 7.45 -4.26
N ILE A 143 -7.60 6.99 -4.04
CA ILE A 143 -7.29 5.56 -3.99
C ILE A 143 -7.89 4.91 -2.74
N THR A 144 -7.88 5.59 -1.59
CA THR A 144 -8.46 5.05 -0.35
C THR A 144 -9.97 4.92 -0.42
N ARG A 145 -10.68 5.90 -1.01
CA ARG A 145 -12.12 5.78 -1.32
C ARG A 145 -12.41 4.59 -2.25
N SER A 146 -11.58 4.42 -3.29
CA SER A 146 -11.74 3.35 -4.27
C SER A 146 -11.52 1.97 -3.63
N LEU A 147 -10.47 1.82 -2.82
CA LEU A 147 -10.18 0.61 -2.06
C LEU A 147 -11.31 0.29 -1.06
N PHE A 148 -11.86 1.31 -0.40
CA PHE A 148 -12.98 1.12 0.52
C PHE A 148 -14.21 0.59 -0.20
N MET A 149 -14.60 1.22 -1.31
CA MET A 149 -15.75 0.76 -2.09
C MET A 149 -15.53 -0.66 -2.63
N ALA A 150 -14.33 -0.96 -3.12
CA ALA A 150 -14.00 -2.31 -3.56
C ALA A 150 -14.08 -3.33 -2.40
N ASN A 151 -13.69 -2.95 -1.19
CA ASN A 151 -13.81 -3.79 0.00
C ASN A 151 -15.28 -4.06 0.35
N GLN A 152 -16.11 -3.02 0.39
CA GLN A 152 -17.55 -3.14 0.69
C GLN A 152 -18.29 -4.01 -0.32
N LEU A 153 -17.88 -3.96 -1.59
CA LEU A 153 -18.48 -4.75 -2.67
C LEU A 153 -17.87 -6.16 -2.80
N ASN A 154 -16.98 -6.57 -1.89
CA ASN A 154 -16.20 -7.81 -1.98
C ASN A 154 -15.47 -7.97 -3.32
N SER A 155 -15.05 -6.86 -3.93
CA SER A 155 -14.41 -6.80 -5.24
C SER A 155 -12.92 -6.43 -5.16
N LEU A 156 -12.30 -6.55 -3.97
CA LEU A 156 -10.85 -6.37 -3.82
C LEU A 156 -10.10 -7.46 -4.60
N SER A 157 -9.38 -7.02 -5.64
CA SER A 157 -8.61 -7.90 -6.51
C SER A 157 -7.12 -7.61 -6.37
N THR A 158 -6.39 -8.55 -5.77
CA THR A 158 -4.93 -8.47 -5.62
C THR A 158 -4.21 -8.27 -6.95
N PRO A 159 -4.58 -8.96 -8.07
CA PRO A 159 -4.02 -8.66 -9.39
C PRO A 159 -4.23 -7.22 -9.86
N LEU A 160 -5.44 -6.66 -9.69
CA LEU A 160 -5.72 -5.28 -10.11
C LEU A 160 -4.94 -4.27 -9.28
N ILE A 161 -4.84 -4.50 -7.97
CA ILE A 161 -4.02 -3.65 -7.09
C ILE A 161 -2.54 -3.73 -7.49
N ALA A 162 -2.03 -4.90 -7.90
CA ALA A 162 -0.66 -5.01 -8.40
C ALA A 162 -0.43 -4.14 -9.64
N ASN A 163 -1.42 -4.06 -10.54
CA ASN A 163 -1.34 -3.18 -11.70
C ASN A 163 -1.28 -1.69 -11.30
N ILE A 164 -1.92 -1.29 -10.20
CA ILE A 164 -1.82 0.09 -9.68
C ILE A 164 -0.37 0.40 -9.29
N PHE A 165 0.30 -0.48 -8.55
CA PHE A 165 1.72 -0.30 -8.20
C PHE A 165 2.63 -0.30 -9.43
N PHE A 166 2.33 -1.14 -10.43
CA PHE A 166 3.06 -1.12 -11.71
C PHE A 166 2.90 0.23 -12.43
N LEU A 167 1.68 0.76 -12.50
CA LEU A 167 1.41 2.06 -13.12
C LEU A 167 2.08 3.21 -12.35
N LEU A 168 2.12 3.16 -11.03
CA LEU A 168 2.85 4.13 -10.21
C LEU A 168 4.36 4.09 -10.49
N GLU A 169 4.94 2.91 -10.72
CA GLU A 169 6.34 2.83 -11.16
C GLU A 169 6.54 3.47 -12.54
N LYS A 170 5.66 3.16 -13.50
CA LYS A 170 5.73 3.74 -14.84
C LYS A 170 5.56 5.25 -14.84
N TYR A 171 4.71 5.77 -13.95
CA TYR A 171 4.59 7.20 -13.72
C TYR A 171 5.93 7.81 -13.31
N PHE A 172 6.66 7.20 -12.37
CA PHE A 172 7.99 7.68 -11.97
C PHE A 172 9.01 7.68 -13.10
N GLU A 173 9.05 6.60 -13.90
CA GLU A 173 9.95 6.51 -15.06
C GLU A 173 9.69 7.66 -16.05
N VAL A 174 8.42 8.01 -16.28
CA VAL A 174 8.03 9.10 -17.17
C VAL A 174 8.40 10.47 -16.59
N GLU A 175 8.16 10.70 -15.30
CA GLU A 175 8.52 11.97 -14.64
C GLU A 175 10.03 12.20 -14.62
N GLU A 176 10.81 11.13 -14.42
CA GLU A 176 12.27 11.18 -14.52
C GLU A 176 12.75 11.59 -15.91
N GLN A 177 12.16 10.99 -16.96
CA GLN A 177 12.49 11.33 -18.35
C GLN A 177 12.14 12.78 -18.70
N LYS A 178 11.01 13.31 -18.18
CA LYS A 178 10.63 14.71 -18.37
C LYS A 178 11.62 15.65 -17.68
N SER A 179 12.01 15.34 -16.44
CA SER A 179 12.99 16.15 -15.70
C SER A 179 14.31 16.26 -16.46
N ILE A 180 14.82 15.14 -16.98
CA ILE A 180 16.07 15.09 -17.76
C ILE A 180 15.96 15.93 -19.04
N LYS A 181 14.83 15.81 -19.77
CA LYS A 181 14.60 16.62 -20.99
C LYS A 181 14.57 18.11 -20.68
N ASN A 182 13.85 18.51 -19.64
CA ASN A 182 13.77 19.92 -19.24
C ASN A 182 15.14 20.49 -18.85
N GLU A 183 16.00 19.73 -18.17
CA GLU A 183 17.37 20.16 -17.85
C GLU A 183 18.27 20.31 -19.08
N LEU A 184 18.06 19.49 -20.11
CA LEU A 184 18.81 19.57 -21.37
C LEU A 184 18.35 20.76 -22.23
N ASP A 185 17.06 21.07 -22.20
CA ASP A 185 16.47 22.20 -22.94
C ASP A 185 16.82 23.56 -22.31
N VAL A 186 16.99 23.63 -20.98
CA VAL A 186 17.46 24.85 -20.27
C VAL A 186 18.95 25.14 -20.51
N LYS A 187 19.73 24.14 -20.96
CA LYS A 187 21.17 24.28 -21.26
C LYS A 187 21.48 24.64 -22.72
N LYS A 188 20.47 24.85 -23.56
CA LYS A 188 20.59 25.32 -24.95
C LYS A 188 20.11 26.77 -25.07
#